data_AF-S7YZB9-F1
#
_entry.id   AF-S7YZB9-F1
#
_cell.length_a   1.000
_cell.length_b   1.000
_cell.length_c   1.000
_cell.angle_alpha   90.00
_cell.angle_beta   90.00
_cell.angle_gamma   90.00
#
_symmetry.space_group_name_H-M   'P 1'
#
loop_
_entity.id
_entity.type
_entity.pdbx_description
1 polymer ?
#
loop_
_entity_poly.entity_id
_entity_poly.type
_entity_poly.pdbx_seq_one_letter_code
_entity_poly.pdbx_strand_id
1 'polypeptide(L)'
;MADNAMKAGTLFKPELVKELISKVQGRSVLAKLSSQTPIPFNGVEQFIFNLEGNAQIVGEGEQKQAGKAKITSKVIKPLKFVYQARITDEFKYASEEKQMSFLSAYMDGFAKKIAEAFDIAALHGLEPKSMTDATFRSTNSFDGLITGNIVNYDEAHIDDNIDTAVQTIVAKGGEVTGIALSPTAGQALAKVKVKDVVQYPEFRFGQNPDSFYGMKSDINKNLTVTGGTAETDHAIVGDFQNRFKWGYAENIPMEIIEFGDPDGAGRDLKAYNEICLRAEAFIGWGILDEEAFARVKA
;
A
#
# COMPACT_ATOMS: atom_id res chain seq x y z
N MET A 1 -33.69 10.24 -31.33
CA MET A 1 -32.87 9.48 -30.35
C MET A 1 -32.07 10.53 -29.60
N ALA A 2 -32.47 10.82 -28.37
CA ALA A 2 -31.91 11.90 -27.58
C ALA A 2 -30.59 11.46 -26.96
N ASP A 3 -29.55 12.22 -27.27
CA ASP A 3 -28.19 12.09 -26.81
C ASP A 3 -28.15 12.45 -25.31
N ASN A 4 -28.15 11.43 -24.44
CA ASN A 4 -27.95 11.60 -23.00
C ASN A 4 -26.46 11.85 -22.75
N ALA A 5 -26.02 13.07 -23.04
CA ALA A 5 -24.71 13.56 -22.66
C ALA A 5 -24.59 13.51 -21.12
N MET A 6 -23.72 12.62 -20.63
CA MET A 6 -23.28 12.58 -19.24
C MET A 6 -22.74 13.96 -18.87
N LYS A 7 -23.47 14.69 -18.02
CA LYS A 7 -22.96 15.92 -17.41
C LYS A 7 -21.73 15.53 -16.60
N ALA A 8 -20.60 16.11 -17.01
CA ALA A 8 -19.30 15.97 -16.36
C ALA A 8 -19.44 16.01 -14.83
N GLY A 9 -19.08 14.91 -14.19
CA GLY A 9 -18.91 14.86 -12.75
C GLY A 9 -17.98 15.98 -12.32
N THR A 10 -18.38 16.73 -11.29
CA THR A 10 -17.55 17.76 -10.67
C THR A 10 -16.23 17.12 -10.25
N LEU A 11 -15.20 17.32 -11.07
CA LEU A 11 -13.83 16.99 -10.73
C LEU A 11 -13.49 17.69 -9.41
N PHE A 12 -12.89 16.95 -8.47
CA PHE A 12 -12.43 17.56 -7.23
C PHE A 12 -11.45 18.68 -7.55
N LYS A 13 -11.51 19.74 -6.73
CA LYS A 13 -10.45 20.74 -6.73
C LYS A 13 -9.12 20.04 -6.36
N PRO A 14 -8.01 20.33 -7.05
CA PRO A 14 -6.72 19.68 -6.81
C PRO A 14 -6.26 19.67 -5.35
N GLU A 15 -6.70 20.65 -4.55
CA GLU A 15 -6.41 20.76 -3.12
C GLU A 15 -7.02 19.60 -2.30
N LEU A 16 -8.26 19.20 -2.61
CA LEU A 16 -8.95 18.10 -1.91
C LEU A 16 -8.33 16.75 -2.24
N VAL A 17 -7.84 16.60 -3.48
CA VAL A 17 -7.09 15.41 -3.89
C VAL A 17 -5.81 15.30 -3.05
N LYS A 18 -5.01 16.37 -2.95
CA LYS A 18 -3.79 16.39 -2.10
C LYS A 18 -4.08 16.03 -0.65
N GLU A 19 -5.16 16.57 -0.09
CA GLU A 19 -5.58 16.27 1.29
C GLU A 19 -5.95 14.78 1.46
N LEU A 20 -6.69 14.22 0.50
CA LEU A 20 -7.05 12.80 0.49
C LEU A 20 -5.80 11.91 0.49
N ILE A 21 -4.81 12.24 -0.35
CA ILE A 21 -3.58 11.46 -0.50
C ILE A 21 -2.74 11.53 0.77
N SER A 22 -2.62 12.71 1.38
CA SER A 22 -1.94 12.86 2.67
C SER A 22 -2.59 11.98 3.75
N LYS A 23 -3.92 11.87 3.74
CA LYS A 23 -4.66 10.99 4.66
C LYS A 23 -4.47 9.51 4.36
N VAL A 24 -4.33 9.12 3.09
CA VAL A 24 -3.98 7.74 2.70
C VAL A 24 -2.57 7.40 3.21
N GLN A 25 -1.60 8.31 3.03
CA GLN A 25 -0.22 8.14 3.52
C GLN A 25 -0.14 7.95 5.02
N GLY A 26 -0.93 8.70 5.79
CA GLY A 26 -0.95 8.57 7.26
C GLY A 26 -1.58 7.28 7.79
N ARG A 27 -2.17 6.43 6.92
CA ARG A 27 -2.95 5.24 7.33
C ARG A 27 -2.49 3.93 6.69
N SER A 28 -1.89 3.99 5.50
CA SER A 28 -1.34 2.82 4.82
C SER A 28 0.09 2.55 5.29
N VAL A 29 0.36 1.29 5.63
CA VAL A 29 1.69 0.85 6.09
C VAL A 29 2.71 1.02 4.98
N LEU A 30 2.36 0.62 3.75
CA LEU A 30 3.25 0.71 2.60
C LEU A 30 3.47 2.16 2.18
N ALA A 31 2.43 2.99 2.24
CA ALA A 31 2.53 4.42 1.91
C ALA A 31 3.42 5.20 2.89
N LYS A 32 3.45 4.82 4.18
CA LYS A 32 4.31 5.43 5.20
C LYS A 32 5.78 5.00 5.06
N LEU A 33 6.02 3.73 4.72
CA LEU A 33 7.37 3.16 4.59
C LEU A 33 8.08 3.55 3.29
N SER A 34 7.34 3.95 2.26
CA SER A 34 7.88 4.20 0.91
C SER A 34 7.68 5.64 0.41
N SER A 35 8.46 6.03 -0.60
CA SER A 35 8.29 7.30 -1.29
C SER A 35 7.18 7.23 -2.33
N GLN A 36 6.29 8.21 -2.34
CA GLN A 36 5.27 8.35 -3.37
C GLN A 36 5.84 8.95 -4.66
N THR A 37 5.48 8.37 -5.81
CA THR A 37 5.76 8.97 -7.13
C THR A 37 4.43 9.11 -7.88
N PRO A 38 4.07 10.28 -8.43
CA PRO A 38 2.87 10.40 -9.27
C PRO A 38 2.94 9.46 -10.48
N ILE A 39 1.83 8.78 -10.79
CA ILE A 39 1.75 7.83 -11.90
C ILE A 39 0.66 8.28 -12.87
N PRO A 40 0.99 8.61 -14.14
CA PRO A 40 0.00 8.85 -15.18
C PRO A 40 -0.99 7.70 -15.31
N PHE A 41 -2.21 8.02 -15.74
CA PHE A 41 -3.28 7.03 -15.93
C PHE A 41 -2.87 5.84 -16.82
N ASN A 42 -2.04 6.09 -17.83
CA ASN A 42 -1.56 5.06 -18.76
C ASN A 42 -0.49 4.13 -18.15
N GLY A 43 -0.09 4.37 -16.90
CA GLY A 43 0.99 3.65 -16.22
C GLY A 43 2.37 4.19 -16.52
N VAL A 44 3.35 3.64 -15.79
CA VAL A 44 4.77 4.00 -15.91
C VAL A 44 5.58 2.72 -16.03
N GLU A 45 6.44 2.67 -17.04
CA GLU A 45 7.49 1.67 -17.12
C GLU A 45 8.69 2.16 -16.32
N GLN A 46 9.13 1.38 -15.33
CA GLN A 46 10.36 1.64 -14.60
C GLN A 46 11.45 0.68 -15.07
N PHE A 47 12.60 1.24 -15.42
CA PHE A 47 13.79 0.47 -15.77
C PHE A 47 14.65 0.25 -14.52
N ILE A 48 14.93 -1.01 -14.24
CA ILE A 48 15.83 -1.44 -13.18
C ILE A 48 17.17 -1.77 -13.85
N PHE A 49 18.19 -0.99 -13.51
CA PHE A 49 19.56 -1.22 -13.95
C PHE A 49 20.30 -2.03 -12.89
N ASN A 50 20.46 -3.32 -13.12
CA ASN A 50 21.35 -4.14 -12.32
C ASN A 50 22.75 -4.08 -12.96
N LEU A 51 23.59 -3.20 -12.42
CA LEU A 51 24.98 -3.06 -12.82
C LEU A 51 25.81 -4.13 -12.09
N GLU A 52 26.25 -5.15 -12.81
CA GLU A 52 27.14 -6.19 -12.31
C GLU A 52 28.60 -5.79 -12.54
N GLY A 53 29.36 -5.70 -11.44
CA GLY A 53 30.79 -5.41 -11.45
C GLY A 53 31.17 -4.15 -10.68
N ASN A 54 32.45 -4.04 -10.31
CA ASN A 54 32.98 -2.88 -9.61
C ASN A 54 33.44 -1.81 -10.61
N ALA A 55 33.38 -0.55 -10.20
CA ALA A 55 34.02 0.52 -10.95
C ALA A 55 35.54 0.28 -11.00
N GLN A 56 36.11 0.32 -12.21
CA GLN A 56 37.55 0.21 -12.40
C GLN A 56 38.21 1.58 -12.21
N ILE A 57 39.21 1.67 -11.33
CA ILE A 57 40.13 2.81 -11.32
C ILE A 57 41.09 2.62 -12.49
N VAL A 58 41.17 3.61 -13.39
CA VAL A 58 41.98 3.54 -14.62
C VAL A 58 42.99 4.69 -14.61
N GLY A 59 44.28 4.38 -14.68
CA GLY A 59 45.34 5.37 -14.87
C GLY A 59 45.39 5.90 -16.31
N GLU A 60 46.04 7.05 -16.53
CA GLU A 60 46.23 7.56 -17.91
C GLU A 60 47.01 6.55 -18.76
N GLY A 61 46.37 6.03 -19.82
CA GLY A 61 46.95 5.04 -20.74
C GLY A 61 46.51 3.59 -20.52
N GLU A 62 45.74 3.29 -19.46
CA GLU A 62 45.24 1.94 -19.22
C GLU A 62 43.93 1.61 -19.94
N GLN A 63 43.76 0.33 -20.29
CA GLN A 63 42.58 -0.15 -20.99
C GLN A 63 41.37 -0.26 -20.04
N LYS A 64 40.30 0.44 -20.39
CA LYS A 64 39.00 0.36 -19.71
C LYS A 64 38.36 -1.02 -19.97
N GLN A 65 38.03 -1.74 -18.92
CA GLN A 65 37.31 -3.01 -18.98
C GLN A 65 35.80 -2.78 -19.07
N ALA A 66 35.08 -3.71 -19.71
CA ALA A 66 33.64 -3.62 -19.88
C ALA A 66 32.90 -4.05 -18.60
N GLY A 67 32.03 -3.19 -18.08
CA GLY A 67 31.03 -3.57 -17.08
C GLY A 67 29.87 -4.34 -17.72
N LYS A 68 29.23 -5.23 -16.98
CA LYS A 68 28.01 -5.92 -17.43
C LYS A 68 26.81 -5.25 -16.79
N ALA A 69 25.87 -4.77 -17.60
CA ALA A 69 24.62 -4.21 -17.11
C ALA A 69 23.45 -5.07 -17.59
N LYS A 70 22.66 -5.60 -16.65
CA LYS A 70 21.39 -6.25 -16.95
C LYS A 70 20.27 -5.23 -16.75
N ILE A 71 19.53 -4.96 -17.82
CA ILE A 71 18.37 -4.07 -17.80
C ILE A 71 17.13 -4.94 -17.72
N THR A 72 16.34 -4.80 -16.66
CA THR A 72 15.00 -5.37 -16.54
C THR A 72 14.00 -4.23 -16.44
N SER A 73 12.84 -4.35 -17.10
CA SER A 73 11.77 -3.35 -16.96
C SER A 73 10.59 -3.93 -16.18
N LYS A 74 9.97 -3.10 -15.35
CA LYS A 74 8.73 -3.43 -14.64
C LYS A 74 7.68 -2.37 -14.94
N VAL A 75 6.55 -2.80 -15.49
CA VAL A 75 5.44 -1.91 -15.85
C VAL A 75 4.49 -1.80 -14.67
N ILE A 76 4.37 -0.59 -14.10
CA ILE A 76 3.41 -0.28 -13.05
C ILE A 76 2.11 0.19 -13.71
N LYS A 77 1.08 -0.66 -13.65
CA LYS A 77 -0.26 -0.36 -14.18
C LYS A 77 -1.19 0.12 -13.05
N PRO A 78 -1.76 1.33 -13.14
CA PRO A 78 -2.76 1.78 -12.19
C PRO A 78 -4.01 0.90 -12.23
N LEU A 79 -4.48 0.49 -11.07
CA LEU A 79 -5.74 -0.22 -10.89
C LEU A 79 -6.80 0.73 -10.33
N LYS A 80 -8.04 0.54 -10.77
CA LYS A 80 -9.17 1.36 -10.34
C LYS A 80 -9.79 0.80 -9.07
N PHE A 81 -9.70 1.56 -7.99
CA PHE A 81 -10.39 1.31 -6.74
C PHE A 81 -11.67 2.15 -6.71
N VAL A 82 -12.82 1.51 -6.45
CA VAL A 82 -14.12 2.19 -6.41
C VAL A 82 -14.76 1.95 -5.06
N TYR A 83 -15.20 3.02 -4.41
CA TYR A 83 -16.03 2.94 -3.22
C TYR A 83 -17.35 3.67 -3.44
N GLN A 84 -18.44 3.06 -3.01
CA GLN A 84 -19.79 3.59 -3.17
C GLN A 84 -20.50 3.56 -1.82
N ALA A 85 -21.20 4.64 -1.49
CA ALA A 85 -22.05 4.72 -0.29
C ALA A 85 -23.41 5.31 -0.64
N ARG A 86 -24.48 4.65 -0.17
CA ARG A 86 -25.85 5.17 -0.26
C ARG A 86 -26.13 6.10 0.93
N ILE A 87 -26.76 7.23 0.67
CA ILE A 87 -27.22 8.19 1.67
C ILE A 87 -28.63 8.65 1.34
N THR A 88 -29.33 9.25 2.28
CA THR A 88 -30.70 9.76 2.07
C THR A 88 -30.68 11.01 1.19
N ASP A 89 -31.76 11.26 0.45
CA ASP A 89 -31.88 12.47 -0.38
C ASP A 89 -31.98 13.76 0.44
N GLU A 90 -32.29 13.66 1.73
CA GLU A 90 -32.34 14.80 2.67
C GLU A 90 -31.01 15.59 2.69
N PHE A 91 -29.92 14.91 2.33
CA PHE A 91 -28.61 15.52 2.11
C PHE A 91 -28.64 16.69 1.11
N LYS A 92 -29.48 16.62 0.07
CA LYS A 92 -29.60 17.69 -0.94
C LYS A 92 -30.24 18.95 -0.40
N TYR A 93 -31.08 18.83 0.61
CA TYR A 93 -31.78 19.96 1.23
C TYR A 93 -31.03 20.51 2.44
N ALA A 94 -29.91 19.89 2.83
CA ALA A 94 -29.03 20.42 3.84
C ALA A 94 -28.33 21.70 3.36
N SER A 95 -27.97 22.59 4.29
CA SER A 95 -27.19 23.79 3.98
C SER A 95 -25.85 23.44 3.33
N GLU A 96 -25.32 24.32 2.47
CA GLU A 96 -24.03 24.11 1.80
C GLU A 96 -22.90 23.79 2.80
N GLU A 97 -22.91 24.42 3.97
CA GLU A 97 -21.94 24.15 5.04
C GLU A 97 -22.03 22.71 5.58
N LYS A 98 -23.25 22.18 5.77
CA LYS A 98 -23.45 20.79 6.18
C LYS A 98 -23.07 19.81 5.07
N GLN A 99 -23.34 20.16 3.81
CA GLN A 99 -22.93 19.36 2.66
C GLN A 99 -21.40 19.27 2.58
N MET A 100 -20.69 20.38 2.73
CA MET A 100 -19.22 20.42 2.74
C MET A 100 -18.63 19.61 3.90
N SER A 101 -19.15 19.77 5.12
CA SER A 101 -18.69 19.01 6.29
C SER A 101 -18.86 17.49 6.10
N PHE A 102 -20.01 17.08 5.53
CA PHE A 102 -20.27 15.68 5.24
C PHE A 102 -19.37 15.14 4.12
N LEU A 103 -19.15 15.90 3.04
CA LEU A 103 -18.24 15.50 1.96
C LEU A 103 -16.81 15.33 2.49
N SER A 104 -16.36 16.20 3.38
CA SER A 104 -15.07 16.03 4.06
C SER A 104 -15.02 14.76 4.90
N ALA A 105 -16.07 14.45 5.67
CA ALA A 105 -16.15 13.21 6.45
C ALA A 105 -16.20 11.94 5.57
N TYR A 106 -16.92 12.01 4.44
CA TYR A 106 -16.94 10.94 3.44
C TYR A 106 -15.55 10.75 2.83
N MET A 107 -14.83 11.84 2.52
CA MET A 107 -13.45 11.78 2.04
C MET A 107 -12.49 11.20 3.08
N ASP A 108 -12.68 11.49 4.36
CA ASP A 108 -11.91 10.85 5.42
C ASP A 108 -12.17 9.34 5.48
N GLY A 109 -13.43 8.93 5.38
CA GLY A 109 -13.80 7.51 5.31
C GLY A 109 -13.23 6.83 4.06
N PHE A 110 -13.33 7.49 2.91
CA PHE A 110 -12.82 7.01 1.64
C PHE A 110 -11.31 6.83 1.67
N ALA A 111 -10.53 7.83 2.13
CA ALA A 111 -9.08 7.70 2.29
C ALA A 111 -8.70 6.51 3.17
N LYS A 112 -9.43 6.28 4.27
CA LYS A 112 -9.18 5.12 5.14
C LYS A 112 -9.40 3.81 4.39
N LYS A 113 -10.50 3.70 3.64
CA LYS A 113 -10.84 2.48 2.89
C LYS A 113 -9.89 2.23 1.73
N ILE A 114 -9.44 3.28 1.05
CA ILE A 114 -8.44 3.18 -0.01
C ILE A 114 -7.08 2.79 0.56
N ALA A 115 -6.66 3.33 1.70
CA ALA A 115 -5.43 2.91 2.37
C ALA A 115 -5.46 1.43 2.76
N GLU A 116 -6.55 0.98 3.40
CA GLU A 116 -6.75 -0.45 3.73
C GLU A 116 -6.75 -1.33 2.47
N ALA A 117 -7.46 -0.91 1.42
CA ALA A 117 -7.57 -1.64 0.17
C ALA A 117 -6.22 -1.74 -0.58
N PHE A 118 -5.45 -0.67 -0.59
CA PHE A 118 -4.13 -0.63 -1.19
C PHE A 118 -3.16 -1.57 -0.48
N ASP A 119 -3.12 -1.52 0.87
CA ASP A 119 -2.28 -2.43 1.65
C ASP A 119 -2.68 -3.90 1.41
N ILE A 120 -3.97 -4.23 1.45
CA ILE A 120 -4.44 -5.62 1.20
C ILE A 120 -4.04 -6.10 -0.21
N ALA A 121 -4.19 -5.25 -1.22
CA ALA A 121 -3.85 -5.60 -2.60
C ALA A 121 -2.34 -5.75 -2.80
N ALA A 122 -1.53 -4.90 -2.19
CA ALA A 122 -0.08 -4.95 -2.35
C ALA A 122 0.59 -5.99 -1.44
N LEU A 123 0.17 -6.14 -0.19
CA LEU A 123 0.71 -7.15 0.74
C LEU A 123 0.32 -8.55 0.29
N HIS A 124 -1.00 -8.80 0.19
CA HIS A 124 -1.52 -10.14 -0.03
C HIS A 124 -1.81 -10.43 -1.50
N GLY A 125 -2.10 -9.43 -2.34
CA GLY A 125 -2.54 -9.69 -3.71
C GLY A 125 -4.00 -10.11 -3.80
N LEU A 126 -4.81 -9.71 -2.82
CA LEU A 126 -6.25 -9.93 -2.82
C LEU A 126 -6.99 -8.77 -3.50
N GLU A 127 -8.17 -9.06 -4.04
CA GLU A 127 -9.16 -8.04 -4.35
C GLU A 127 -9.84 -7.62 -3.02
N PRO A 128 -9.74 -6.36 -2.59
CA PRO A 128 -10.12 -5.95 -1.23
C PRO A 128 -11.61 -6.02 -0.90
N LYS A 129 -12.51 -6.14 -1.90
CA LYS A 129 -13.95 -6.25 -1.68
C LYS A 129 -14.39 -7.71 -1.55
N SER A 130 -13.93 -8.59 -2.45
CA SER A 130 -14.27 -10.01 -2.46
C SER A 130 -13.38 -10.83 -1.54
N MET A 131 -12.22 -10.30 -1.15
CA MET A 131 -11.21 -11.03 -0.38
C MET A 131 -10.76 -12.32 -1.06
N THR A 132 -10.74 -12.32 -2.39
CA THR A 132 -10.25 -13.43 -3.23
C THR A 132 -8.96 -13.06 -3.92
N ASP A 133 -8.19 -14.04 -4.37
CA ASP A 133 -6.94 -13.78 -5.08
C ASP A 133 -7.18 -12.97 -6.36
N ALA A 134 -6.43 -11.87 -6.49
CA ALA A 134 -6.46 -11.05 -7.68
C ALA A 134 -5.53 -11.62 -8.76
N THR A 135 -5.82 -11.30 -10.01
CA THR A 135 -5.02 -11.75 -11.16
C THR A 135 -3.56 -11.27 -11.14
N PHE A 136 -3.28 -10.19 -10.40
CA PHE A 136 -1.94 -9.61 -10.27
C PHE A 136 -1.12 -10.16 -9.08
N ARG A 137 -1.70 -11.06 -8.25
CA ARG A 137 -1.07 -11.58 -7.02
C ARG A 137 0.38 -12.03 -7.25
N SER A 138 0.62 -12.92 -8.21
CA SER A 138 1.95 -13.47 -8.50
C SER A 138 2.96 -12.48 -9.05
N THR A 139 2.54 -11.26 -9.42
CA THR A 139 3.39 -10.29 -10.13
C THR A 139 3.63 -9.00 -9.35
N ASN A 140 2.74 -8.67 -8.40
CA ASN A 140 2.68 -7.37 -7.74
C ASN A 140 2.27 -7.48 -6.25
N SER A 141 2.28 -8.66 -5.63
CA SER A 141 2.11 -8.76 -4.17
C SER A 141 3.33 -9.30 -3.44
N PHE A 142 3.48 -8.92 -2.17
CA PHE A 142 4.55 -9.45 -1.30
C PHE A 142 4.38 -10.96 -1.12
N ASP A 143 3.15 -11.43 -0.88
CA ASP A 143 2.84 -12.86 -0.77
C ASP A 143 3.20 -13.64 -2.04
N GLY A 144 2.97 -13.06 -3.22
CA GLY A 144 3.15 -13.74 -4.49
C GLY A 144 4.59 -13.72 -5.02
N LEU A 145 5.36 -12.67 -4.70
CA LEU A 145 6.72 -12.49 -5.21
C LEU A 145 7.79 -13.00 -4.24
N ILE A 146 7.65 -12.71 -2.94
CA ILE A 146 8.69 -13.00 -1.96
C ILE A 146 8.48 -14.42 -1.44
N THR A 147 8.91 -15.38 -2.25
CA THR A 147 8.81 -16.82 -1.95
C THR A 147 10.11 -17.42 -1.45
N GLY A 148 11.26 -16.78 -1.75
CA GLY A 148 12.59 -17.29 -1.40
C GLY A 148 13.14 -16.81 -0.05
N ASN A 149 12.70 -15.65 0.44
CA ASN A 149 13.20 -15.02 1.66
C ASN A 149 12.13 -15.07 2.77
N ILE A 150 11.87 -16.28 3.30
CA ILE A 150 10.85 -16.51 4.34
C ILE A 150 11.50 -17.03 5.61
N VAL A 151 11.18 -16.39 6.74
CA VAL A 151 11.53 -16.81 8.09
C VAL A 151 10.25 -17.25 8.81
N ASN A 152 10.28 -18.37 9.52
CA ASN A 152 9.12 -18.84 10.27
C ASN A 152 8.96 -18.02 11.55
N TYR A 153 7.72 -17.65 11.87
CA TYR A 153 7.38 -16.88 13.05
C TYR A 153 7.43 -17.74 14.32
N ASP A 154 8.18 -17.24 15.29
CA ASP A 154 8.19 -17.68 16.68
C ASP A 154 7.91 -16.46 17.57
N GLU A 155 6.80 -16.48 18.32
CA GLU A 155 6.41 -15.39 19.22
C GLU A 155 7.47 -15.13 20.31
N ALA A 156 8.17 -16.18 20.77
CA ALA A 156 9.15 -16.07 21.84
C ALA A 156 10.48 -15.43 21.39
N HIS A 157 10.79 -15.54 20.10
CA HIS A 157 12.06 -15.11 19.50
C HIS A 157 11.81 -14.18 18.29
N ILE A 158 10.80 -13.30 18.40
CA ILE A 158 10.41 -12.42 17.29
C ILE A 158 11.53 -11.46 16.88
N ASP A 159 12.38 -11.04 17.82
CA ASP A 159 13.56 -10.23 17.54
C ASP A 159 14.60 -11.00 16.73
N ASP A 160 14.88 -12.25 17.08
CA ASP A 160 15.78 -13.12 16.30
C ASP A 160 15.22 -13.41 14.89
N ASN A 161 13.90 -13.57 14.75
CA ASN A 161 13.26 -13.79 13.45
C ASN A 161 13.41 -12.56 12.54
N ILE A 162 13.21 -11.37 13.09
CA ILE A 162 13.39 -10.10 12.36
C ILE A 162 14.86 -9.93 11.98
N ASP A 163 15.79 -10.18 12.90
CA ASP A 163 17.22 -10.09 12.62
C ASP A 163 17.65 -11.07 11.51
N THR A 164 17.17 -12.31 11.57
CA THR A 164 17.41 -13.32 10.52
C THR A 164 16.87 -12.86 9.15
N ALA A 165 15.69 -12.25 9.13
CA ALA A 165 15.09 -11.72 7.90
C ALA A 165 15.93 -10.55 7.33
N VAL A 166 16.42 -9.65 8.20
CA VAL A 166 17.31 -8.55 7.83
C VAL A 166 18.64 -9.08 7.29
N GLN A 167 19.27 -10.03 7.99
CA GLN A 167 20.54 -10.64 7.57
C GLN A 167 20.43 -11.32 6.20
N THR A 168 19.28 -11.93 5.88
CA THR A 168 19.05 -12.55 4.56
C THR A 168 19.14 -11.54 3.42
N ILE A 169 18.66 -10.31 3.64
CA ILE A 169 18.71 -9.21 2.66
C ILE A 169 20.13 -8.65 2.58
N VAL A 170 20.75 -8.38 3.73
CA VAL A 170 22.10 -7.80 3.81
C VAL A 170 23.16 -8.74 3.24
N ALA A 171 23.02 -10.06 3.42
CA ALA A 171 23.91 -11.06 2.83
C ALA A 171 23.92 -11.03 1.30
N LYS A 172 22.84 -10.56 0.67
CA LYS A 172 22.73 -10.35 -0.78
C LYS A 172 23.18 -8.95 -1.21
N GLY A 173 23.70 -8.12 -0.29
CA GLY A 173 24.10 -6.75 -0.55
C GLY A 173 22.94 -5.75 -0.63
N GLY A 174 21.74 -6.14 -0.17
CA GLY A 174 20.58 -5.27 -0.07
C GLY A 174 20.62 -4.40 1.19
N GLU A 175 19.93 -3.26 1.13
CA GLU A 175 19.73 -2.38 2.29
C GLU A 175 18.34 -2.61 2.89
N VAL A 176 18.19 -2.41 4.20
CA VAL A 176 16.88 -2.46 4.86
C VAL A 176 16.54 -1.07 5.35
N THR A 177 15.52 -0.45 4.74
CA THR A 177 15.11 0.93 5.05
C THR A 177 13.86 1.00 5.91
N GLY A 178 13.09 -0.09 5.99
CA GLY A 178 11.85 -0.12 6.73
C GLY A 178 11.39 -1.52 7.15
N ILE A 179 10.49 -1.52 8.12
CA ILE A 179 9.83 -2.70 8.66
C ILE A 179 8.33 -2.45 8.84
N ALA A 180 7.52 -3.36 8.31
CA ALA A 180 6.08 -3.43 8.57
C ALA A 180 5.83 -4.55 9.58
N LEU A 181 5.04 -4.27 10.62
CA LEU A 181 4.74 -5.22 11.69
C LEU A 181 3.23 -5.42 11.83
N SER A 182 2.84 -6.64 12.16
CA SER A 182 1.49 -6.92 12.64
C SER A 182 1.31 -6.47 14.10
N PRO A 183 0.09 -6.16 14.57
CA PRO A 183 -0.15 -5.87 15.99
C PRO A 183 0.31 -7.00 16.91
N THR A 184 0.18 -8.26 16.47
CA THR A 184 0.67 -9.43 17.20
C THR A 184 2.19 -9.41 17.35
N ALA A 185 2.94 -9.10 16.29
CA ALA A 185 4.39 -9.01 16.34
C ALA A 185 4.88 -7.84 17.21
N GLY A 186 4.22 -6.68 17.13
CA GLY A 186 4.51 -5.54 18.02
C GLY A 186 4.28 -5.89 19.50
N GLN A 187 3.22 -6.64 19.80
CA GLN A 187 2.99 -7.15 21.15
C GLN A 187 4.02 -8.20 21.58
N ALA A 188 4.48 -9.06 20.68
CA ALA A 188 5.54 -10.02 20.94
C ALA A 188 6.86 -9.30 21.29
N LEU A 189 7.26 -8.28 20.50
CA LEU A 189 8.44 -7.45 20.77
C LEU A 189 8.35 -6.78 22.15
N ALA A 190 7.18 -6.25 22.51
CA ALA A 190 6.95 -5.65 23.82
C ALA A 190 7.10 -6.62 25.02
N LYS A 191 7.01 -7.94 24.77
CA LYS A 191 7.17 -8.98 25.79
C LYS A 191 8.61 -9.49 25.89
N VAL A 192 9.48 -9.20 24.91
CA VAL A 192 10.87 -9.68 24.90
C VAL A 192 11.63 -9.15 26.12
N LYS A 193 12.24 -10.06 26.86
CA LYS A 193 13.05 -9.77 28.03
C LYS A 193 14.35 -10.57 27.99
N VAL A 194 15.45 -9.89 28.27
CA VAL A 194 16.75 -10.52 28.51
C VAL A 194 17.13 -10.25 29.96
N LYS A 195 17.32 -11.31 30.74
CA LYS A 195 17.63 -11.23 32.19
C LYS A 195 16.64 -10.32 32.95
N ASP A 196 15.35 -10.54 32.73
CA ASP A 196 14.22 -9.76 33.30
C ASP A 196 14.12 -8.28 32.90
N VAL A 197 15.01 -7.79 32.03
CA VAL A 197 14.96 -6.44 31.49
C VAL A 197 14.24 -6.44 30.14
N VAL A 198 13.19 -5.63 30.02
CA VAL A 198 12.46 -5.43 28.75
C VAL A 198 13.39 -4.77 27.74
N GLN A 199 13.53 -5.38 26.56
CA GLN A 199 14.42 -4.88 25.51
C GLN A 199 13.78 -3.77 24.68
N TYR A 200 12.47 -3.87 24.43
CA TYR A 200 11.72 -3.00 23.52
C TYR A 200 10.57 -2.28 24.23
N PRO A 201 10.86 -1.38 25.20
CA PRO A 201 9.82 -0.65 25.93
C PRO A 201 8.92 0.20 25.04
N GLU A 202 9.43 0.67 23.89
CA GLU A 202 8.74 1.52 22.91
C GLU A 202 7.56 0.84 22.21
N PHE A 203 7.45 -0.50 22.24
CA PHE A 203 6.30 -1.25 21.72
C PHE A 203 5.26 -1.59 22.80
N ARG A 204 5.55 -1.30 24.08
CA ARG A 204 4.63 -1.63 25.17
C ARG A 204 3.33 -0.87 25.04
N PHE A 205 2.25 -1.46 25.57
CA PHE A 205 0.90 -0.91 25.49
C PHE A 205 0.37 -0.73 24.04
N GLY A 206 0.91 -1.48 23.08
CA GLY A 206 0.49 -1.41 21.68
C GLY A 206 0.89 -0.10 21.00
N GLN A 207 1.96 0.53 21.47
CA GLN A 207 2.53 1.71 20.82
C GLN A 207 3.12 1.33 19.45
N ASN A 208 3.11 2.29 18.53
CA ASN A 208 3.60 2.15 17.17
C ASN A 208 4.73 3.18 16.94
N PRO A 209 5.99 2.84 17.26
CA PRO A 209 7.10 3.75 17.04
C PRO A 209 7.32 3.98 15.54
N ASP A 210 7.72 5.19 15.15
CA ASP A 210 8.01 5.54 13.75
C ASP A 210 9.37 5.03 13.27
N SER A 211 10.23 4.60 14.20
CA SER A 211 11.53 4.01 13.88
C SER A 211 11.86 2.85 14.83
N PHE A 212 12.52 1.84 14.26
CA PHE A 212 13.04 0.68 14.98
C PHE A 212 14.46 0.39 14.47
N TYR A 213 15.47 0.44 15.36
CA TYR A 213 16.89 0.26 15.02
C TYR A 213 17.38 1.07 13.81
N GLY A 214 16.89 2.31 13.64
CA GLY A 214 17.27 3.19 12.52
C GLY A 214 16.52 2.94 11.21
N MET A 215 15.67 1.92 11.15
CA MET A 215 14.72 1.69 10.06
C MET A 215 13.41 2.43 10.36
N LYS A 216 12.65 2.81 9.33
CA LYS A 216 11.27 3.27 9.54
C LYS A 216 10.38 2.09 9.95
N SER A 217 9.54 2.25 10.96
CA SER A 217 8.60 1.20 11.36
C SER A 217 7.16 1.66 11.30
N ASP A 218 6.26 0.72 10.99
CA ASP A 218 4.84 0.92 11.16
C ASP A 218 4.12 -0.40 11.51
N ILE A 219 3.16 -0.33 12.42
CA ILE A 219 2.35 -1.46 12.86
C ILE A 219 0.95 -1.34 12.25
N ASN A 220 0.53 -2.35 11.49
CA ASN A 220 -0.77 -2.36 10.85
C ASN A 220 -1.41 -3.76 10.84
N LYS A 221 -2.71 -3.82 11.13
CA LYS A 221 -3.51 -5.06 11.07
C LYS A 221 -3.61 -5.63 9.65
N ASN A 222 -3.34 -4.82 8.63
CA ASN A 222 -3.47 -5.21 7.23
C ASN A 222 -2.50 -6.34 6.82
N LEU A 223 -1.46 -6.63 7.61
CA LEU A 223 -0.50 -7.71 7.36
C LEU A 223 -1.02 -9.12 7.69
N THR A 224 -2.10 -9.23 8.49
CA THR A 224 -2.62 -10.51 8.96
C THR A 224 -4.07 -10.71 8.52
N VAL A 225 -4.42 -10.15 7.37
CA VAL A 225 -5.78 -10.23 6.85
C VAL A 225 -6.02 -11.62 6.26
N THR A 226 -7.20 -12.19 6.53
CA THR A 226 -7.58 -13.50 6.01
C THR A 226 -8.52 -13.35 4.82
N GLY A 227 -8.31 -14.18 3.79
CA GLY A 227 -9.07 -14.17 2.54
C GLY A 227 -8.29 -14.84 1.42
N GLY A 228 -8.96 -15.55 0.51
CA GLY A 228 -8.30 -16.24 -0.61
C GLY A 228 -7.14 -17.11 -0.12
N THR A 229 -5.96 -16.90 -0.71
CA THR A 229 -4.70 -17.55 -0.29
C THR A 229 -3.76 -16.60 0.47
N ALA A 230 -4.28 -15.51 1.06
CA ALA A 230 -3.47 -14.59 1.86
C ALA A 230 -2.73 -15.31 2.98
N GLU A 231 -1.46 -14.97 3.11
CA GLU A 231 -0.58 -15.53 4.12
C GLU A 231 -0.52 -14.59 5.33
N THR A 232 -0.34 -15.15 6.52
CA THR A 232 -0.24 -14.36 7.75
C THR A 232 1.21 -13.92 7.94
N ASP A 233 1.50 -12.67 7.60
CA ASP A 233 2.81 -12.07 7.83
C ASP A 233 2.83 -11.29 9.14
N HIS A 234 3.76 -11.67 10.01
CA HIS A 234 3.95 -10.99 11.29
C HIS A 234 4.95 -9.83 11.17
N ALA A 235 5.93 -9.94 10.28
CA ALA A 235 6.83 -8.86 9.91
C ALA A 235 7.20 -8.92 8.42
N ILE A 236 7.39 -7.76 7.80
CA ILE A 236 7.99 -7.63 6.46
C ILE A 236 9.10 -6.59 6.55
N VAL A 237 10.33 -6.98 6.25
CA VAL A 237 11.50 -6.11 6.25
C VAL A 237 12.04 -5.93 4.84
N GLY A 238 12.56 -4.74 4.53
CA GLY A 238 13.30 -4.52 3.29
C GLY A 238 13.47 -3.07 2.88
N ASP A 239 13.85 -2.88 1.62
CA ASP A 239 14.05 -1.56 1.01
C ASP A 239 12.74 -0.99 0.44
N PHE A 240 11.87 -0.51 1.32
CA PHE A 240 10.65 0.17 0.92
C PHE A 240 10.89 1.52 0.22
N GLN A 241 12.04 2.16 0.41
CA GLN A 241 12.29 3.50 -0.16
C GLN A 241 12.68 3.42 -1.65
N ASN A 242 13.55 2.46 -2.00
CA ASN A 242 14.07 2.34 -3.35
C ASN A 242 13.43 1.19 -4.14
N ARG A 243 13.06 0.08 -3.48
CA ARG A 243 12.61 -1.15 -4.16
C ARG A 243 11.10 -1.37 -4.13
N PHE A 244 10.35 -0.56 -3.40
CA PHE A 244 8.90 -0.45 -3.53
C PHE A 244 8.53 0.92 -4.11
N LYS A 245 7.77 0.95 -5.20
CA LYS A 245 7.28 2.18 -5.80
C LYS A 245 5.77 2.13 -5.91
N TRP A 246 5.13 3.22 -5.51
CA TRP A 246 3.69 3.38 -5.65
C TRP A 246 3.32 4.82 -6.01
N GLY A 247 2.12 4.96 -6.53
CA GLY A 247 1.58 6.24 -6.95
C GLY A 247 0.10 6.18 -7.23
N TYR A 248 -0.46 7.36 -7.42
CA TYR A 248 -1.87 7.56 -7.75
C TYR A 248 -1.95 8.44 -8.99
N ALA A 249 -3.05 8.33 -9.74
CA ALA A 249 -3.37 9.29 -10.79
C ALA A 249 -3.90 10.59 -10.17
N GLU A 250 -3.43 11.74 -10.65
CA GLU A 250 -3.80 13.07 -10.13
C GLU A 250 -5.31 13.35 -10.15
N ASN A 251 -6.08 12.59 -10.92
CA ASN A 251 -7.53 12.75 -11.01
C ASN A 251 -8.25 11.61 -10.27
N ILE A 252 -8.92 11.96 -9.18
CA ILE A 252 -9.78 11.08 -8.38
C ILE A 252 -11.22 11.58 -8.59
N PRO A 253 -11.99 11.03 -9.53
CA PRO A 253 -13.36 11.49 -9.76
C PRO A 253 -14.27 11.06 -8.60
N MET A 254 -15.16 11.96 -8.19
CA MET A 254 -16.29 11.65 -7.34
C MET A 254 -17.58 12.09 -8.01
N GLU A 255 -18.58 11.22 -7.95
CA GLU A 255 -19.88 11.40 -8.57
C GLU A 255 -20.99 11.20 -7.55
N ILE A 256 -22.01 12.07 -7.63
CA ILE A 256 -23.27 11.92 -6.92
C ILE A 256 -24.27 11.33 -7.92
N ILE A 257 -24.64 10.07 -7.72
CA ILE A 257 -25.57 9.34 -8.56
C ILE A 257 -26.96 9.39 -7.91
N GLU A 258 -27.94 9.89 -8.64
CA GLU A 258 -29.29 10.12 -8.09
C GLU A 258 -30.37 9.20 -8.66
N PHE A 259 -30.00 8.34 -9.61
CA PHE A 259 -30.94 7.53 -10.39
C PHE A 259 -30.40 6.10 -10.57
N GLY A 260 -31.30 5.13 -10.69
CA GLY A 260 -30.97 3.74 -10.94
C GLY A 260 -30.49 2.99 -9.70
N ASP A 261 -29.84 1.86 -9.95
CA ASP A 261 -29.26 0.96 -8.94
C ASP A 261 -27.74 0.80 -9.16
N PRO A 262 -26.93 1.82 -8.83
CA PRO A 262 -25.51 1.89 -9.23
C PRO A 262 -24.60 0.87 -8.53
N ASP A 263 -25.07 0.23 -7.46
CA ASP A 263 -24.36 -0.81 -6.73
C ASP A 263 -24.95 -2.22 -6.95
N GLY A 264 -26.01 -2.34 -7.77
CA GLY A 264 -26.65 -3.61 -8.10
C GLY A 264 -27.31 -4.30 -6.90
N ALA A 265 -27.76 -3.53 -5.90
CA ALA A 265 -28.39 -4.08 -4.69
C ALA A 265 -29.87 -4.45 -4.89
N GLY A 266 -30.40 -4.33 -6.11
CA GLY A 266 -31.80 -4.58 -6.43
C GLY A 266 -32.75 -3.49 -5.92
N ARG A 267 -32.21 -2.32 -5.52
CA ARG A 267 -33.00 -1.21 -4.94
C ARG A 267 -32.71 0.08 -5.69
N ASP A 268 -33.69 0.55 -6.45
CA ASP A 268 -33.61 1.82 -7.17
C ASP A 268 -33.52 3.00 -6.18
N LEU A 269 -32.58 3.90 -6.43
CA LEU A 269 -32.33 5.05 -5.54
C LEU A 269 -33.54 5.97 -5.40
N LYS A 270 -34.29 6.22 -6.48
CA LYS A 270 -35.47 7.08 -6.44
C LYS A 270 -36.63 6.42 -5.70
N ALA A 271 -36.73 5.10 -5.76
CA ALA A 271 -37.78 4.36 -5.03
C ALA A 271 -37.63 4.45 -3.50
N TYR A 272 -36.42 4.71 -3.00
CA TYR A 272 -36.13 4.76 -1.56
C TYR A 272 -35.67 6.14 -1.07
N ASN A 273 -35.78 7.20 -1.89
CA ASN A 273 -35.28 8.54 -1.58
C ASN A 273 -33.80 8.52 -1.15
N GLU A 274 -32.97 7.80 -1.90
CA GLU A 274 -31.53 7.68 -1.67
C GLU A 274 -30.73 8.35 -2.81
N ILE A 275 -29.48 8.69 -2.53
CA ILE A 275 -28.45 9.01 -3.52
C ILE A 275 -27.19 8.20 -3.22
N CYS A 276 -26.37 7.95 -4.24
CA CYS A 276 -25.13 7.21 -4.11
C CYS A 276 -23.92 8.14 -4.35
N LEU A 277 -23.02 8.22 -3.37
CA LEU A 277 -21.72 8.85 -3.52
C LEU A 277 -20.72 7.78 -3.99
N ARG A 278 -20.15 7.98 -5.18
CA ARG A 278 -19.11 7.13 -5.75
C ARG A 278 -17.81 7.92 -5.83
N ALA A 279 -16.73 7.37 -5.29
CA ALA A 279 -15.39 7.88 -5.49
C ALA A 279 -14.51 6.80 -6.13
N GLU A 280 -13.70 7.19 -7.12
CA GLU A 280 -12.76 6.31 -7.80
C GLU A 280 -11.33 6.81 -7.64
N ALA A 281 -10.41 5.92 -7.29
CA ALA A 281 -8.98 6.21 -7.21
C ALA A 281 -8.20 5.24 -8.09
N PHE A 282 -7.26 5.76 -8.88
CA PHE A 282 -6.35 4.94 -9.68
C PHE A 282 -5.02 4.86 -8.97
N ILE A 283 -4.65 3.66 -8.50
CA ILE A 283 -3.43 3.44 -7.72
C ILE A 283 -2.59 2.38 -8.43
N GLY A 284 -1.33 2.71 -8.69
CA GLY A 284 -0.34 1.80 -9.25
C GLY A 284 0.76 1.55 -8.24
N TRP A 285 1.24 0.31 -8.16
CA TRP A 285 2.43 -0.03 -7.40
C TRP A 285 3.24 -1.14 -8.07
N GLY A 286 4.50 -1.26 -7.66
CA GLY A 286 5.41 -2.28 -8.11
C GLY A 286 6.50 -2.55 -7.08
N ILE A 287 6.76 -3.85 -6.88
CA ILE A 287 7.92 -4.34 -6.13
C ILE A 287 9.04 -4.54 -7.16
N LEU A 288 10.05 -3.69 -7.16
CA LEU A 288 11.11 -3.67 -8.17
C LEU A 288 12.08 -4.85 -8.03
N ASP A 289 12.31 -5.29 -6.80
CA ASP A 289 13.25 -6.36 -6.48
C ASP A 289 12.71 -7.19 -5.33
N GLU A 290 12.44 -8.47 -5.57
CA GLU A 290 11.92 -9.39 -4.56
C GLU A 290 13.00 -9.83 -3.55
N GLU A 291 14.28 -9.79 -3.94
CA GLU A 291 15.38 -10.21 -3.06
C GLU A 291 15.71 -9.15 -2.01
N ALA A 292 15.26 -7.91 -2.23
CA ALA A 292 15.41 -6.79 -1.30
C ALA A 292 14.39 -6.80 -0.15
N PHE A 293 13.54 -7.83 -0.07
CA PHE A 293 12.55 -7.99 0.99
C PHE A 293 12.61 -9.39 1.59
N ALA A 294 12.20 -9.50 2.84
CA ALA A 294 12.04 -10.76 3.56
C ALA A 294 10.79 -10.71 4.45
N ARG A 295 10.16 -11.86 4.60
CA ARG A 295 8.88 -12.02 5.32
C ARG A 295 9.06 -12.94 6.52
N VAL A 296 8.50 -12.56 7.65
CA VAL A 296 8.36 -13.41 8.84
C VAL A 296 6.93 -13.91 8.88
N LYS A 297 6.74 -15.16 8.49
CA LYS A 297 5.44 -15.79 8.20
C LYS A 297 5.05 -16.79 9.28
N ALA A 298 3.76 -16.86 9.61
CA ALA A 298 3.19 -17.86 10.52
C ALA A 298 3.22 -19.30 9.96
#